data_AF-A0A7C4Q8M3-F1
#
_entry.id   AF-A0A7C4Q8M3-F1
#
_cell.length_a   1.000
_cell.length_b   1.000
_cell.length_c   1.000
_cell.angle_alpha   90.00
_cell.angle_beta   90.00
_cell.angle_gamma   90.00
#
_symmetry.space_group_name_H-M   'P 1'
#
loop_
_entity.id
_entity.type
_entity.pdbx_description
1 polymer ?
#
loop_
_entity_poly.entity_id
_entity_poly.type
_entity_poly.pdbx_seq_one_letter_code
_entity_poly.pdbx_strand_id
1 'polypeptide(L)'
;MALKNINYYELLEIYPAATQEEIENAFRAALYKYHPDHNPDRPEWAHERTAEVVEAYKVLSDPLRRKIYNFIIFANLKKTTKEYKFGLFQMGEKKKFEEAMQYFKEGVELYEQDDKGSALLKFQQAYGTYKFSEAIYNAGVIYIITNKLNDALFAFKEAQRLDPENQHYSKVLERLQELMREIDKARK
;
A
#
# COMPACT_ATOMS: atom_id res chain seq x y z
N MET A 1 -0.64 -7.41 11.73
CA MET A 1 0.61 -7.79 11.05
C MET A 1 1.24 -6.53 10.51
N ALA A 2 2.46 -6.25 10.95
CA ALA A 2 3.21 -5.08 10.55
C ALA A 2 3.82 -5.35 9.18
N LEU A 3 3.41 -4.56 8.18
CA LEU A 3 4.13 -4.51 6.91
C LEU A 3 5.21 -3.45 7.14
N LYS A 4 6.33 -3.84 7.75
CA LYS A 4 7.57 -3.05 7.59
C LYS A 4 7.73 -2.76 6.10
N ASN A 5 8.27 -1.60 5.72
CA ASN A 5 8.61 -1.20 4.34
C ASN A 5 9.70 -2.11 3.72
N ILE A 6 9.52 -3.42 3.80
CA ILE A 6 10.36 -4.45 3.22
C ILE A 6 9.64 -4.92 1.98
N ASN A 7 10.28 -4.68 0.85
CA ASN A 7 9.86 -5.28 -0.40
C ASN A 7 10.19 -6.78 -0.34
N TYR A 8 9.18 -7.65 -0.39
CA TYR A 8 9.33 -9.10 -0.30
C TYR A 8 10.17 -9.68 -1.43
N TYR A 9 10.15 -9.03 -2.60
CA TYR A 9 11.02 -9.41 -3.72
C TYR A 9 12.49 -9.11 -3.39
N GLU A 10 12.78 -7.94 -2.81
CA GLU A 10 14.13 -7.59 -2.37
C GLU A 10 14.61 -8.48 -1.21
N LEU A 11 13.72 -8.82 -0.28
CA LEU A 11 14.05 -9.71 0.85
C LEU A 11 14.43 -11.12 0.38
N LEU A 12 13.75 -11.63 -0.64
CA LEU A 12 14.08 -12.91 -1.27
C LEU A 12 15.12 -12.78 -2.40
N GLU A 13 15.64 -11.57 -2.64
CA GLU A 13 16.66 -11.29 -3.68
C GLU A 13 16.23 -11.73 -5.09
N ILE A 14 14.96 -11.55 -5.44
CA ILE A 14 14.36 -11.93 -6.73
C ILE A 14 13.62 -10.76 -7.39
N TYR A 15 13.36 -10.88 -8.69
CA TYR A 15 12.58 -9.87 -9.42
C TYR A 15 11.07 -10.10 -9.28
N PRO A 16 10.22 -9.05 -9.42
CA PRO A 16 8.76 -9.20 -9.43
C PRO A 16 8.22 -10.14 -10.51
N ALA A 17 9.00 -10.41 -11.56
CA ALA A 17 8.69 -11.35 -12.63
C ALA A 17 9.06 -12.81 -12.32
N ALA A 18 9.63 -13.10 -11.14
CA ALA A 18 10.08 -14.44 -10.77
C ALA A 18 8.95 -15.47 -10.86
N THR A 19 9.28 -16.63 -11.39
CA THR A 19 8.42 -17.81 -11.45
C THR A 19 8.17 -18.38 -10.04
N GLN A 20 7.21 -19.29 -9.93
CA GLN A 20 6.94 -19.98 -8.67
C GLN A 20 8.16 -20.77 -8.19
N GLU A 21 8.85 -21.44 -9.10
CA GLU A 21 10.06 -22.21 -8.80
C GLU A 21 11.20 -21.32 -8.27
N GLU A 22 11.40 -20.14 -8.89
CA GLU A 22 12.39 -19.17 -8.42
C GLU A 22 12.07 -18.64 -7.02
N ILE A 23 10.79 -18.40 -6.71
CA ILE A 23 10.34 -17.99 -5.36
C ILE A 23 10.62 -19.09 -4.33
N GLU A 24 10.31 -20.35 -4.66
CA GLU A 24 10.56 -21.48 -3.75
C GLU A 24 12.06 -21.69 -3.49
N ASN A 25 12.88 -21.61 -4.54
CA ASN A 25 14.32 -21.74 -4.43
C ASN A 25 14.93 -20.59 -3.62
N ALA A 26 14.50 -19.35 -3.88
CA ALA A 26 14.93 -18.17 -3.14
C ALA A 26 14.54 -18.25 -1.65
N PHE A 27 13.33 -18.72 -1.35
CA PHE A 27 12.89 -18.93 0.03
C PHE A 27 13.78 -19.93 0.77
N ARG A 28 14.11 -21.09 0.16
CA ARG A 28 14.99 -22.09 0.78
C ARG A 28 16.40 -21.52 1.03
N ALA A 29 16.94 -20.78 0.07
CA ALA A 29 18.25 -20.14 0.20
C ALA A 29 18.26 -19.07 1.31
N ALA A 30 17.23 -18.22 1.36
CA ALA A 30 17.08 -17.21 2.40
C ALA A 30 16.88 -17.82 3.78
N LEU A 31 16.08 -18.89 3.89
CA LEU A 31 15.86 -19.60 5.15
C LEU A 31 17.18 -20.17 5.70
N TYR A 32 17.99 -20.80 4.85
CA TYR A 32 19.33 -21.28 5.23
C TYR A 32 20.24 -20.12 5.68
N LYS A 33 20.27 -19.03 4.91
CA LYS A 33 21.09 -17.83 5.19
C LYS A 33 20.76 -17.20 6.55
N TYR A 34 19.48 -17.14 6.92
CA TYR A 34 19.00 -16.44 8.11
C TYR A 34 18.65 -17.34 9.29
N HIS A 35 18.77 -18.67 9.18
CA HIS A 35 18.46 -19.58 10.28
C HIS A 35 19.37 -19.33 11.50
N PRO A 36 18.85 -19.36 12.75
CA PRO A 36 19.66 -19.19 13.97
C PRO A 36 20.82 -20.19 14.08
N ASP A 37 20.64 -21.44 13.65
CA ASP A 37 21.70 -22.46 13.67
C ASP A 37 22.94 -22.08 12.84
N HIS A 38 22.76 -21.27 11.78
CA HIS A 38 23.85 -20.77 10.95
C HIS A 38 24.35 -19.38 11.40
N ASN A 39 23.67 -18.75 12.36
CA ASN A 39 23.97 -17.42 12.88
C ASN A 39 23.96 -17.40 14.43
N PRO A 40 24.74 -18.28 15.09
CA PRO A 40 24.71 -18.43 16.56
C PRO A 40 25.26 -17.20 17.31
N ASP A 41 26.02 -16.34 16.62
CA ASP A 41 26.54 -15.07 17.13
C ASP A 41 25.47 -13.96 17.23
N ARG A 42 24.36 -14.11 16.52
CA ARG A 42 23.29 -13.10 16.42
C ARG A 42 21.89 -13.75 16.30
N PRO A 43 21.46 -14.56 17.28
CA PRO A 43 20.26 -15.36 17.18
C PRO A 43 18.97 -14.52 17.08
N GLU A 44 18.89 -13.38 17.75
CA GLU A 44 17.72 -12.49 17.68
C GLU A 44 17.54 -11.89 16.29
N TRP A 45 18.62 -11.39 15.68
CA TRP A 45 18.61 -10.89 14.30
C TRP A 45 18.21 -11.99 13.31
N ALA A 46 18.75 -13.19 13.50
CA ALA A 46 18.46 -14.35 12.65
C ALA A 46 16.99 -14.75 12.74
N HIS A 47 16.43 -14.75 13.95
CA HIS A 47 15.02 -15.00 14.20
C HIS A 47 14.12 -13.96 13.52
N GLU A 48 14.42 -12.66 13.67
CA GLU A 48 13.67 -11.59 13.01
C GLU A 48 13.71 -11.72 11.49
N ARG A 49 14.89 -11.94 10.90
CA ARG A 49 15.04 -12.10 9.45
C ARG A 49 14.34 -13.34 8.92
N THR A 50 14.42 -14.45 9.65
CA THR A 50 13.70 -15.68 9.30
C THR A 50 12.20 -15.46 9.29
N ALA A 51 11.66 -14.75 10.29
CA ALA A 51 10.24 -14.42 10.34
C ALA A 51 9.81 -13.54 9.15
N GLU A 52 10.61 -12.54 8.78
CA GLU A 52 10.37 -11.70 7.59
C GLU A 52 10.37 -12.53 6.29
N VAL A 53 11.33 -13.46 6.14
CA VAL A 53 11.45 -14.35 4.96
C VAL A 53 10.26 -15.30 4.85
N VAL A 54 9.83 -15.88 5.97
CA VAL A 54 8.63 -16.74 6.02
C VAL A 54 7.39 -15.96 5.61
N GLU A 55 7.24 -14.71 6.06
CA GLU A 55 6.11 -13.87 5.69
C GLU A 55 6.13 -13.49 4.20
N ALA A 56 7.29 -13.11 3.68
CA ALA A 56 7.48 -12.84 2.25
C ALA A 56 7.09 -14.06 1.40
N TYR A 57 7.55 -15.25 1.77
CA TYR A 57 7.19 -16.48 1.07
C TYR A 57 5.69 -16.77 1.15
N LYS A 58 5.04 -16.62 2.31
CA LYS A 58 3.58 -16.82 2.45
C LYS A 58 2.76 -15.92 1.53
N VAL A 59 3.25 -14.72 1.23
CA VAL A 59 2.58 -13.79 0.32
C VAL A 59 2.93 -14.07 -1.13
N LEU A 60 4.22 -14.28 -1.45
CA LEU A 60 4.67 -14.42 -2.83
C LEU A 60 4.38 -15.80 -3.44
N SER A 61 4.33 -16.86 -2.63
CA SER A 61 4.05 -18.22 -3.10
C SER A 61 2.58 -18.48 -3.41
N ASP A 62 1.66 -17.69 -2.84
CA ASP A 62 0.24 -17.76 -3.14
C ASP A 62 -0.10 -16.81 -4.31
N PRO A 63 -0.61 -17.31 -5.45
CA PRO A 63 -0.85 -16.48 -6.62
C PRO A 63 -1.79 -15.29 -6.35
N LEU A 64 -2.80 -15.45 -5.50
CA LEU A 64 -3.77 -14.40 -5.22
C LEU A 64 -3.20 -13.35 -4.27
N ARG A 65 -2.52 -13.78 -3.20
CA ARG A 65 -1.83 -12.88 -2.26
C ARG A 65 -0.73 -12.10 -2.96
N ARG A 66 0.03 -12.75 -3.85
CA ARG A 66 1.06 -12.09 -4.68
C ARG A 66 0.45 -11.02 -5.57
N LYS A 67 -0.71 -11.26 -6.19
CA LYS A 67 -1.41 -10.25 -6.99
C LYS A 67 -1.88 -9.06 -6.16
N ILE A 68 -2.45 -9.30 -4.97
CA ILE A 68 -2.82 -8.23 -4.03
C ILE A 68 -1.58 -7.43 -3.60
N TYR A 69 -0.48 -8.11 -3.29
CA TYR A 69 0.79 -7.49 -2.92
C TYR A 69 1.35 -6.61 -4.06
N ASN A 70 1.35 -7.13 -5.28
CA ASN A 70 1.74 -6.37 -6.46
C ASN A 70 0.85 -5.15 -6.70
N PHE A 71 -0.46 -5.28 -6.43
CA PHE A 71 -1.37 -4.15 -6.50
C PHE A 71 -1.01 -3.08 -5.46
N ILE A 72 -0.73 -3.46 -4.21
CA ILE A 72 -0.34 -2.52 -3.14
C ILE A 72 0.91 -1.73 -3.54
N ILE A 73 1.94 -2.42 -4.06
CA ILE A 73 3.16 -1.77 -4.58
C ILE A 73 2.83 -0.82 -5.73
N PHE A 74 1.99 -1.26 -6.67
CA PHE A 74 1.64 -0.45 -7.83
C PHE A 74 0.84 0.81 -7.47
N ALA A 75 -0.16 0.67 -6.60
CA ALA A 75 -0.98 1.78 -6.17
C ALA A 75 -0.10 2.79 -5.43
N ASN A 76 0.60 2.34 -4.39
CA ASN A 76 1.46 3.11 -3.50
C ASN A 76 0.78 4.36 -2.88
N LEU A 77 1.12 4.69 -1.65
CA LEU A 77 0.58 5.86 -0.99
C LEU A 77 1.20 7.15 -1.56
N LYS A 78 0.41 8.21 -1.75
CA LYS A 78 0.89 9.54 -2.17
C LYS A 78 1.38 10.32 -0.96
N LYS A 79 2.67 10.65 -0.93
CA LYS A 79 3.28 11.43 0.18
C LYS A 79 3.14 12.94 0.00
N THR A 80 2.94 13.37 -1.23
CA THR A 80 2.81 14.78 -1.61
C THR A 80 1.55 14.97 -2.46
N THR A 81 1.14 16.23 -2.57
CA THR A 81 0.01 16.63 -3.41
C THR A 81 0.50 17.47 -4.58
N LYS A 82 -0.32 17.62 -5.61
CA LYS A 82 -0.10 18.67 -6.61
C LYS A 82 -0.20 20.06 -5.98
N GLU A 83 0.27 21.08 -6.69
CA GLU A 83 0.12 22.46 -6.28
C GLU A 83 -1.36 22.89 -6.46
N TYR A 84 -1.97 23.41 -5.40
CA TYR A 84 -3.31 23.97 -5.43
C TYR A 84 -3.22 25.50 -5.39
N LYS A 85 -3.84 26.15 -6.39
CA LYS A 85 -3.85 27.61 -6.51
C LYS A 85 -5.19 28.15 -6.04
N PHE A 86 -5.13 29.11 -5.13
CA PHE A 86 -6.31 29.81 -4.59
C PHE A 86 -6.32 31.25 -5.09
N GLY A 87 -7.46 31.69 -5.62
CA GLY A 87 -7.68 33.08 -6.00
C GLY A 87 -7.90 33.99 -4.78
N LEU A 88 -7.79 35.30 -5.00
CA LEU A 88 -7.89 36.33 -3.95
C LEU A 88 -9.16 36.21 -3.07
N PHE A 89 -10.28 35.78 -3.66
CA PHE A 89 -11.59 35.69 -3.00
C PHE A 89 -11.88 34.30 -2.40
N GLN A 90 -10.94 33.36 -2.45
CA GLN A 90 -11.10 31.98 -1.96
C GLN A 90 -10.46 31.76 -0.58
N MET A 91 -10.38 32.78 0.26
CA MET A 91 -9.67 32.71 1.54
C MET A 91 -10.24 31.64 2.49
N GLY A 92 -11.56 31.42 2.49
CA GLY A 92 -12.20 30.35 3.27
C GLY A 92 -11.86 28.95 2.77
N GLU A 93 -11.85 28.75 1.45
CA GLU A 93 -11.45 27.49 0.83
C GLU A 93 -9.96 27.22 1.05
N LYS A 94 -9.12 28.27 0.98
CA LYS A 94 -7.69 28.18 1.29
C LYS A 94 -7.47 27.70 2.74
N LYS A 95 -8.17 28.28 3.73
CA LYS A 95 -8.05 27.85 5.13
C LYS A 95 -8.45 26.39 5.32
N LYS A 96 -9.58 25.96 4.74
CA LYS A 96 -10.01 24.56 4.78
C LYS A 96 -8.99 23.64 4.13
N PHE A 97 -8.42 24.04 3.00
CA PHE A 97 -7.40 23.27 2.33
C PHE A 97 -6.13 23.15 3.17
N GLU A 98 -5.67 24.24 3.79
CA GLU A 98 -4.51 24.23 4.70
C GLU A 98 -4.73 23.29 5.89
N GLU A 99 -5.91 23.30 6.50
CA GLU A 99 -6.30 22.37 7.56
C GLU A 99 -6.33 20.91 7.04
N ALA A 100 -6.95 20.68 5.88
CA ALA A 100 -7.00 19.36 5.25
C ALA A 100 -5.60 18.82 4.92
N MET A 101 -4.68 19.70 4.51
CA MET A 101 -3.28 19.35 4.24
C MET A 101 -2.51 19.00 5.52
N GLN A 102 -2.87 19.57 6.66
CA GLN A 102 -2.30 19.15 7.94
C GLN A 102 -2.71 17.72 8.28
N TYR A 103 -4.00 17.39 8.21
CA TYR A 103 -4.46 16.01 8.38
C TYR A 103 -3.79 15.06 7.38
N PHE A 104 -3.64 15.48 6.11
CA PHE A 104 -2.97 14.64 5.12
C PHE A 104 -1.52 14.31 5.49
N LYS A 105 -0.74 15.31 5.92
CA LYS A 105 0.65 15.11 6.36
C LYS A 105 0.74 14.18 7.56
N GLU A 106 -0.09 14.41 8.58
CA GLU A 106 -0.19 13.53 9.74
C GLU A 106 -0.55 12.09 9.34
N GLY A 107 -1.46 11.92 8.37
CA GLY A 107 -1.81 10.61 7.82
C GLY A 107 -0.63 9.90 7.13
N VAL A 108 0.20 10.64 6.40
CA VAL A 108 1.43 10.10 5.79
C VAL A 108 2.42 9.66 6.87
N GLU A 109 2.66 10.49 7.88
CA GLU A 109 3.58 10.19 8.98
C GLU A 109 3.14 8.93 9.77
N LEU A 110 1.85 8.84 10.09
CA LEU A 110 1.28 7.67 10.77
C LEU A 110 1.39 6.40 9.94
N TYR A 111 1.19 6.50 8.62
CA TYR A 111 1.39 5.37 7.72
C TYR A 111 2.84 4.89 7.70
N GLU A 112 3.81 5.82 7.71
CA GLU A 112 5.24 5.49 7.79
C GLU A 112 5.62 4.85 9.12
N GLN A 113 4.89 5.16 10.20
CA GLN A 113 4.99 4.50 11.51
C GLN A 113 4.22 3.16 11.58
N ASP A 114 3.69 2.68 10.44
CA ASP A 114 2.88 1.46 10.31
C ASP A 114 1.52 1.52 11.03
N ASP A 115 1.10 2.69 11.52
CA ASP A 115 -0.23 2.92 12.10
C ASP A 115 -1.27 3.22 11.01
N LYS A 116 -1.65 2.17 10.29
CA LYS A 116 -2.62 2.23 9.19
C LYS A 116 -4.01 2.70 9.65
N GLY A 117 -4.39 2.41 10.90
CA GLY A 117 -5.70 2.75 11.43
C GLY A 117 -5.84 4.25 11.64
N SER A 118 -4.86 4.85 12.32
CA SER A 118 -4.82 6.30 12.54
C SER A 118 -4.57 7.04 11.23
N ALA A 119 -3.71 6.51 10.35
CA ALA A 119 -3.49 7.09 9.02
C ALA A 119 -4.80 7.17 8.20
N LEU A 120 -5.60 6.10 8.19
CA LEU A 120 -6.89 6.09 7.50
C LEU A 120 -7.82 7.19 8.04
N LEU A 121 -7.91 7.32 9.37
CA LEU A 121 -8.73 8.35 10.00
C LEU A 121 -8.29 9.75 9.55
N LYS A 122 -6.98 10.01 9.50
CA LYS A 122 -6.43 11.29 9.05
C LYS A 122 -6.72 11.58 7.59
N PHE A 123 -6.63 10.60 6.69
CA PHE A 123 -7.01 10.79 5.29
C PHE A 123 -8.51 11.03 5.11
N GLN A 124 -9.35 10.38 5.91
CA GLN A 124 -10.80 10.64 5.92
C GLN A 124 -11.10 12.05 6.45
N GLN A 125 -10.41 12.51 7.49
CA GLN A 125 -10.52 13.88 8.00
C GLN A 125 -10.08 14.90 6.94
N ALA A 126 -8.92 14.70 6.31
CA ALA A 126 -8.43 15.55 5.22
C ALA A 126 -9.48 15.68 4.10
N TYR A 127 -9.99 14.55 3.61
CA TYR A 127 -11.03 14.53 2.57
C TYR A 127 -12.38 15.11 3.05
N GLY A 128 -12.70 14.97 4.33
CA GLY A 128 -13.89 15.55 4.96
C GLY A 128 -13.83 17.08 4.99
N THR A 129 -12.67 17.63 5.34
CA THR A 129 -12.41 19.07 5.45
C THR A 129 -12.31 19.74 4.07
N TYR A 130 -11.60 19.12 3.12
CA TYR A 130 -11.52 19.60 1.75
C TYR A 130 -11.48 18.43 0.75
N LYS A 131 -12.25 18.51 -0.33
CA LYS A 131 -12.38 17.43 -1.31
C LYS A 131 -11.23 17.47 -2.32
N PHE A 132 -10.14 16.78 -2.04
CA PHE A 132 -9.03 16.61 -2.98
C PHE A 132 -8.65 15.15 -3.18
N SER A 133 -8.11 14.86 -4.36
CA SER A 133 -7.98 13.49 -4.88
C SER A 133 -7.01 12.62 -4.07
N GLU A 134 -5.89 13.19 -3.62
CA GLU A 134 -4.81 12.47 -2.96
C GLU A 134 -5.24 11.93 -1.59
N ALA A 135 -6.05 12.67 -0.84
CA ALA A 135 -6.56 12.20 0.46
C ALA A 135 -7.45 10.96 0.31
N ILE A 136 -8.45 11.01 -0.56
CA ILE A 136 -9.35 9.86 -0.76
C ILE A 136 -8.61 8.70 -1.44
N TYR A 137 -7.66 8.99 -2.33
CA TYR A 137 -6.79 7.98 -2.92
C TYR A 137 -5.98 7.22 -1.86
N ASN A 138 -5.34 7.93 -0.92
CA ASN A 138 -4.57 7.30 0.16
C ASN A 138 -5.44 6.46 1.09
N ALA A 139 -6.67 6.89 1.38
CA ALA A 139 -7.64 6.04 2.08
C ALA A 139 -7.91 4.74 1.30
N GLY A 140 -8.06 4.83 -0.04
CA GLY A 140 -8.17 3.68 -0.94
C GLY A 140 -7.01 2.70 -0.83
N VAL A 141 -5.77 3.20 -0.77
CA VAL A 141 -4.57 2.37 -0.57
C VAL A 141 -4.64 1.61 0.76
N ILE A 142 -5.03 2.27 1.86
CA ILE A 142 -5.17 1.60 3.16
C ILE A 142 -6.30 0.57 3.15
N TYR A 143 -7.41 0.84 2.47
CA TYR A 143 -8.49 -0.13 2.32
C TYR A 143 -8.03 -1.42 1.63
N ILE A 144 -7.16 -1.34 0.62
CA ILE A 144 -6.58 -2.55 0.02
C ILE A 144 -5.74 -3.31 1.03
N ILE A 145 -4.84 -2.62 1.73
CA ILE A 145 -3.94 -3.23 2.72
C ILE A 145 -4.74 -3.92 3.85
N THR A 146 -5.91 -3.37 4.19
CA THR A 146 -6.82 -3.93 5.20
C THR A 146 -7.89 -4.86 4.61
N ASN A 147 -7.74 -5.28 3.35
CA ASN A 147 -8.61 -6.22 2.63
C ASN A 147 -10.09 -5.77 2.52
N LYS A 148 -10.32 -4.45 2.44
CA LYS A 148 -11.63 -3.81 2.25
C LYS A 148 -11.81 -3.38 0.79
N LEU A 149 -11.91 -4.36 -0.11
CA LEU A 149 -11.86 -4.11 -1.57
C LEU A 149 -12.97 -3.19 -2.08
N ASN A 150 -14.19 -3.29 -1.53
CA ASN A 150 -15.31 -2.43 -1.94
C ASN A 150 -15.10 -0.96 -1.53
N ASP A 151 -14.57 -0.74 -0.32
CA ASP A 151 -14.24 0.60 0.17
C ASP A 151 -13.10 1.20 -0.65
N ALA A 152 -12.09 0.38 -1.00
CA ALA A 152 -11.01 0.78 -1.90
C ALA A 152 -11.54 1.15 -3.30
N LEU A 153 -12.45 0.35 -3.85
CA LEU A 153 -13.07 0.62 -5.15
C LEU A 153 -13.83 1.95 -5.16
N PHE A 154 -14.60 2.22 -4.10
CA PHE A 154 -15.27 3.50 -3.93
C PHE A 154 -14.27 4.65 -3.87
N ALA A 155 -13.25 4.53 -3.03
CA ALA A 155 -12.25 5.57 -2.83
C ALA A 155 -11.46 5.89 -4.12
N PHE A 156 -11.06 4.88 -4.90
CA PHE A 156 -10.34 5.11 -6.16
C PHE A 156 -11.22 5.69 -7.26
N LYS A 157 -12.51 5.30 -7.35
CA LYS A 157 -13.47 5.96 -8.25
C LYS A 157 -13.60 7.43 -7.92
N GLU A 158 -13.70 7.76 -6.63
CA GLU A 158 -13.85 9.13 -6.18
C GLU A 158 -12.57 9.95 -6.42
N ALA A 159 -11.38 9.35 -6.23
CA ALA A 159 -10.11 9.97 -6.59
C ALA A 159 -10.04 10.30 -8.09
N GLN A 160 -10.42 9.36 -8.96
CA GLN A 160 -10.47 9.59 -10.42
C GLN A 160 -11.50 10.65 -10.80
N ARG A 161 -12.66 10.69 -10.12
CA ARG A 161 -13.69 11.72 -10.37
C ARG A 161 -13.18 13.13 -10.06
N LEU A 162 -12.36 13.28 -9.02
CA LEU A 162 -11.78 14.57 -8.61
C LEU A 162 -10.58 14.98 -9.47
N ASP A 163 -9.91 14.03 -10.11
CA ASP A 163 -8.77 14.29 -11.00
C ASP A 163 -8.81 13.38 -12.24
N PRO A 164 -9.74 13.63 -13.20
CA PRO A 164 -9.96 12.72 -14.34
C PRO A 164 -8.75 12.55 -15.26
N GLU A 165 -7.88 13.58 -15.33
CA GLU A 165 -6.67 13.59 -16.15
C GLU A 165 -5.53 12.76 -15.53
N ASN A 166 -5.69 12.31 -14.28
CA ASN A 166 -4.67 11.53 -13.60
C ASN A 166 -4.67 10.07 -14.09
N GLN A 167 -3.83 9.80 -15.09
CA GLN A 167 -3.68 8.46 -15.68
C GLN A 167 -3.32 7.38 -14.67
N HIS A 168 -2.64 7.73 -13.56
CA HIS A 168 -2.33 6.77 -12.50
C HIS A 168 -3.61 6.27 -11.83
N TYR A 169 -4.55 7.15 -11.53
CA TYR A 169 -5.83 6.77 -10.90
C TYR A 169 -6.67 5.88 -11.81
N SER A 170 -6.71 6.15 -13.12
CA SER A 170 -7.39 5.25 -14.08
C SER A 170 -6.79 3.85 -14.05
N LYS A 171 -5.46 3.75 -14.14
CA LYS A 171 -4.76 2.46 -14.13
C LYS A 171 -4.95 1.69 -12.81
N VAL A 172 -4.96 2.39 -11.67
CA VAL A 172 -5.23 1.79 -10.36
C VAL A 172 -6.65 1.23 -10.31
N LEU A 173 -7.64 1.99 -10.77
CA LEU A 173 -9.03 1.54 -10.79
C LEU A 173 -9.23 0.32 -11.69
N GLU A 174 -8.69 0.35 -12.92
CA GLU A 174 -8.76 -0.76 -13.87
C GLU A 174 -8.15 -2.04 -13.30
N ARG A 175 -6.95 -1.95 -12.73
CA ARG A 175 -6.27 -3.09 -12.10
C ARG A 175 -7.02 -3.62 -10.90
N LEU A 176 -7.66 -2.76 -10.10
CA LEU A 176 -8.44 -3.22 -8.95
C LEU A 176 -9.66 -4.00 -9.41
N GLN A 177 -10.37 -3.50 -10.43
CA GLN A 177 -11.53 -4.19 -10.99
C GLN A 177 -11.15 -5.54 -11.60
N GLU A 178 -9.99 -5.64 -12.25
CA GLU A 178 -9.45 -6.93 -12.70
C GLU A 178 -9.15 -7.87 -11.54
N LEU A 179 -8.41 -7.40 -10.52
CA LEU A 179 -8.09 -8.18 -9.33
C LEU A 179 -9.35 -8.70 -8.62
N MET A 180 -10.37 -7.86 -8.44
CA MET A 180 -11.64 -8.26 -7.84
C MET A 180 -12.34 -9.35 -8.66
N ARG A 181 -12.35 -9.23 -10.00
CA ARG A 181 -12.91 -10.28 -10.89
C ARG A 181 -12.17 -11.61 -10.75
N GLU A 182 -10.85 -11.59 -10.59
CA GLU A 182 -10.07 -12.81 -10.38
C GLU A 182 -10.31 -13.43 -9.01
N ILE A 183 -10.39 -12.62 -7.95
CA ILE A 183 -10.75 -13.06 -6.60
C ILE A 183 -12.13 -13.74 -6.61
N ASP A 184 -13.11 -13.14 -7.27
CA ASP A 184 -14.46 -13.71 -7.36
C ASP A 184 -14.50 -15.01 -8.16
N LYS A 185 -13.66 -15.16 -9.19
CA LYS A 185 -13.51 -16.41 -9.94
C LYS A 185 -12.87 -17.51 -9.08
N ALA A 186 -11.87 -17.18 -8.27
CA ALA A 186 -11.19 -18.15 -7.40
C ALA A 186 -12.06 -18.65 -6.22
N ARG A 187 -13.16 -17.94 -5.91
CA ARG A 187 -14.12 -18.32 -4.85
C ARG A 187 -15.26 -19.21 -5.33
N LYS A 188 -15.45 -19.36 -6.64
CA LYS A 188 -16.48 -20.21 -7.26
C LYS A 188 -15.93 -21.59 -7.56
#